data_AF-A0AAW6SQE4-F1
#
_entry.id   AF-A0AAW6SQE4-F1
#
_cell.length_a   1.000
_cell.length_b   1.000
_cell.length_c   1.000
_cell.angle_alpha   90.00
_cell.angle_beta   90.00
_cell.angle_gamma   90.00
#
_symmetry.space_group_name_H-M   'P 1'
#
loop_
_entity.id
_entity.type
_entity.pdbx_description
1 polymer ?
#
loop_
_entity_poly.entity_id
_entity_poly.type
_entity_poly.pdbx_seq_one_letter_code
_entity_poly.pdbx_strand_id
1 'polypeptide(L)'
;MMHVKVKAKDVRFTIPIPYSILNIVILILSSKIFHRNVNRWTKEHFDGKKLDFTFPLIDKNTLKPIVKELKKYKGIVLVDVKAKDGTEVKVRL
;
A
#
# COMPACT_ATOMS: atom_id res chain seq x y z
N MET A 1 13.04 -5.59 -6.41
CA MET A 1 12.62 -5.42 -5.00
C MET A 1 12.22 -3.97 -4.93
N MET A 2 11.09 -3.65 -4.30
CA MET A 2 10.70 -2.25 -4.27
C MET A 2 11.61 -1.49 -3.31
N HIS A 3 12.15 -0.35 -3.72
CA HIS A 3 12.99 0.51 -2.89
C HIS A 3 12.25 1.82 -2.67
N VAL A 4 12.02 2.14 -1.40
CA VAL A 4 11.46 3.42 -1.00
C VAL A 4 12.59 4.27 -0.45
N LYS A 5 12.93 5.34 -1.16
CA LYS A 5 13.93 6.31 -0.74
C LYS A 5 13.23 7.55 -0.24
N VAL A 6 13.52 7.95 0.99
CA VAL A 6 13.02 9.18 1.58
C VAL A 6 14.20 10.04 1.97
N LYS A 7 14.13 11.32 1.62
CA LYS A 7 15.06 12.34 2.10
C LYS A 7 14.25 13.46 2.73
N ALA A 8 14.41 13.66 4.01
CA ALA A 8 14.01 14.88 4.70
C ALA A 8 15.27 15.68 5.07
N LYS A 9 15.08 16.85 5.68
CA LYS A 9 16.18 17.76 6.07
C LYS A 9 17.26 17.05 6.89
N ASP A 10 16.86 16.27 7.89
CA ASP A 10 17.78 15.63 8.83
C ASP A 10 17.95 14.12 8.64
N VAL A 11 17.11 13.49 7.81
CA VAL A 11 17.11 12.03 7.65
C VAL A 11 17.08 11.61 6.19
N ARG A 12 17.95 10.67 5.83
CA ARG A 12 17.96 10.03 4.52
C ARG A 12 17.97 8.53 4.73
N PHE A 13 16.90 7.87 4.31
CA PHE A 13 16.75 6.44 4.47
C PHE A 13 16.27 5.80 3.18
N THR A 14 16.70 4.57 2.96
CA THR A 14 16.24 3.72 1.86
C THR A 14 15.78 2.41 2.45
N ILE A 15 14.48 2.13 2.30
CA ILE A 15 13.86 0.91 2.81
C ILE A 15 13.63 -0.02 1.62
N PRO A 16 14.38 -1.12 1.52
CA PRO A 16 14.05 -2.18 0.58
C PRO A 16 12.83 -2.93 1.12
N ILE A 17 11.80 -3.03 0.29
CA ILE A 17 10.57 -3.76 0.54
C ILE A 17 10.58 -5.00 -0.36
N PRO A 18 10.89 -6.18 0.21
CA PRO A 18 10.74 -7.44 -0.50
C PRO A 18 9.28 -7.65 -0.92
N TYR A 19 9.09 -8.23 -2.11
CA TYR A 19 7.76 -8.56 -2.62
C TYR A 19 7.02 -9.60 -1.76
N SER A 20 7.71 -10.30 -0.86
CA SER A 20 7.09 -11.15 0.15
C SER A 20 6.21 -10.35 1.11
N ILE A 21 6.60 -9.13 1.47
CA ILE A 21 5.78 -8.23 2.31
C ILE A 21 4.49 -7.88 1.57
N LEU A 22 4.57 -7.53 0.29
CA LEU A 22 3.39 -7.27 -0.54
C LEU A 22 2.44 -8.48 -0.60
N ASN A 23 2.98 -9.69 -0.73
CA ASN A 23 2.17 -10.91 -0.70
C ASN A 23 1.49 -11.15 0.66
N ILE A 24 2.17 -10.86 1.78
CA ILE A 24 1.58 -10.95 3.12
C ILE A 24 0.45 -9.93 3.27
N VAL A 25 0.66 -8.69 2.83
CA VAL A 25 -0.37 -7.65 2.83
C VAL A 25 -1.59 -8.08 2.02
N ILE A 26 -1.41 -8.67 0.83
CA ILE A 26 -2.52 -9.21 0.03
C ILE A 26 -3.30 -10.29 0.79
N LEU A 27 -2.61 -11.20 1.49
CA LEU A 27 -3.27 -12.25 2.27
C LEU A 27 -4.09 -11.67 3.42
N ILE A 28 -3.57 -10.64 4.10
CA ILE A 28 -4.28 -9.95 5.17
C ILE A 28 -5.49 -9.21 4.61
N LEU A 29 -5.32 -8.45 3.53
CA LEU A 29 -6.40 -7.69 2.90
C LEU A 29 -7.53 -8.61 2.43
N SER A 30 -7.22 -9.74 1.80
CA SER A 30 -8.22 -10.71 1.33
C SER A 30 -8.85 -11.57 2.44
N SER A 31 -8.45 -11.41 3.71
CA SER A 31 -8.98 -12.21 4.81
C SER A 31 -10.38 -11.75 5.21
N LYS A 32 -11.31 -12.70 5.41
CA LYS A 32 -12.67 -12.43 5.91
C LYS A 32 -12.66 -11.75 7.28
N ILE A 33 -11.68 -12.08 8.13
CA ILE A 33 -11.56 -11.49 9.48
C ILE A 33 -11.19 -10.02 9.37
N PHE A 34 -10.21 -9.70 8.53
CA PHE A 34 -9.81 -8.32 8.27
C PHE A 34 -10.97 -7.52 7.68
N HIS A 35 -11.66 -8.06 6.68
CA HIS A 35 -12.85 -7.43 6.10
C HIS A 35 -13.97 -7.19 7.12
N ARG A 36 -14.26 -8.15 8.01
CA ARG A 36 -15.27 -7.99 9.06
C ARG A 36 -14.89 -6.90 10.04
N ASN A 37 -13.63 -6.85 10.46
CA ASN A 37 -13.13 -5.85 11.40
C ASN A 37 -13.12 -4.46 10.76
N VAL A 38 -12.64 -4.32 9.53
CA VAL A 38 -12.66 -3.05 8.79
C VAL A 38 -14.09 -2.58 8.57
N ASN A 39 -15.01 -3.45 8.15
CA ASN A 39 -16.39 -3.04 7.93
C ASN A 39 -17.09 -2.60 9.23
N ARG A 40 -16.79 -3.25 10.37
CA ARG A 40 -17.28 -2.83 11.68
C ARG A 40 -16.71 -1.46 12.06
N TRP A 41 -15.40 -1.29 11.93
CA TRP A 41 -14.69 -0.05 12.21
C TRP A 41 -15.19 1.12 11.34
N THR A 42 -15.37 0.89 10.04
CA THR A 42 -15.94 1.87 9.12
C THR A 42 -17.35 2.25 9.55
N LYS A 43 -18.22 1.30 9.90
CA LYS A 43 -19.56 1.64 10.40
C LYS A 43 -19.51 2.52 11.66
N GLU A 44 -18.67 2.18 12.62
CA GLU A 44 -18.48 2.95 13.87
C GLU A 44 -17.95 4.38 13.60
N HIS A 45 -17.07 4.55 12.61
CA HIS A 45 -16.51 5.87 12.27
C HIS A 45 -17.41 6.74 11.38
N PHE A 46 -18.29 6.11 10.60
CA PHE A 46 -19.17 6.81 9.65
C PHE A 46 -20.63 6.90 10.12
N ASP A 47 -20.96 6.44 11.33
CA ASP A 47 -22.30 6.55 11.95
C ASP A 47 -22.84 7.99 12.00
N GLY A 48 -21.95 8.99 12.10
CA GLY A 48 -22.33 10.41 12.07
C GLY A 48 -22.56 11.00 10.66
N LYS A 49 -22.18 10.30 9.59
CA LYS A 49 -22.26 10.75 8.20
C LYS A 49 -22.79 9.60 7.35
N LYS A 50 -24.11 9.40 7.32
CA LYS A 50 -24.91 8.43 6.50
C LYS A 50 -24.27 8.06 5.14
N LEU A 51 -23.21 7.27 5.16
CA LEU A 51 -22.47 6.81 4.00
C LEU A 51 -22.29 5.32 4.23
N ASP A 52 -23.07 4.52 3.52
CA ASP A 52 -22.98 3.06 3.53
C ASP A 52 -21.75 2.60 2.75
N PHE A 53 -20.56 3.01 3.20
CA PHE A 53 -19.32 2.57 2.61
C PHE A 53 -18.93 1.21 3.19
N THR A 54 -19.29 0.14 2.46
CA THR A 54 -18.82 -1.21 2.77
C THR A 54 -17.56 -1.50 1.98
N PHE A 55 -16.46 -1.83 2.67
CA PHE A 55 -15.21 -2.19 2.01
C PHE A 55 -15.38 -3.52 1.27
N PRO A 56 -15.32 -3.55 -0.08
CA PRO A 56 -15.61 -4.75 -0.85
C PRO A 56 -14.53 -5.82 -0.63
N LEU A 57 -14.92 -7.09 -0.67
CA LEU A 57 -13.97 -8.21 -0.52
C LEU A 57 -12.94 -8.15 -1.66
N ILE A 58 -11.66 -8.00 -1.30
CA ILE A 58 -10.58 -7.95 -2.28
C ILE A 58 -10.15 -9.37 -2.60
N ASP A 59 -10.30 -9.81 -3.85
CA ASP A 59 -9.83 -11.13 -4.25
C ASP A 59 -8.31 -11.19 -4.43
N LYS A 60 -7.70 -12.19 -3.79
CA LYS A 60 -6.25 -12.43 -3.84
C LYS A 60 -5.79 -12.81 -5.25
N ASN A 61 -6.65 -13.44 -6.05
CA ASN A 61 -6.28 -13.87 -7.39
C ASN A 61 -6.24 -12.69 -8.37
N THR A 62 -6.91 -11.58 -8.05
CA THR A 62 -6.79 -10.32 -8.80
C THR A 62 -5.50 -9.57 -8.45
N LEU A 63 -5.09 -9.55 -7.18
CA LEU A 63 -3.91 -8.80 -6.75
C LEU A 63 -2.57 -9.52 -6.97
N LYS A 64 -2.52 -10.85 -6.86
CA LYS A 64 -1.27 -11.62 -7.06
C LYS A 64 -0.65 -11.44 -8.46
N PRO A 65 -1.40 -11.46 -9.57
CA PRO A 65 -0.87 -11.19 -10.91
C PRO A 65 -0.23 -9.81 -11.03
N ILE A 66 -0.82 -8.79 -10.42
CA ILE A 66 -0.29 -7.42 -10.42
C ILE A 66 1.11 -7.42 -9.78
N VAL A 67 1.28 -8.04 -8.61
CA VAL A 67 2.60 -8.13 -7.95
C VAL A 67 3.60 -8.94 -8.77
N LYS A 68 3.15 -10.00 -9.46
CA LYS A 68 4.02 -10.76 -10.38
C LYS A 68 4.48 -9.91 -11.55
N GLU A 69 3.62 -9.05 -12.07
CA GLU A 69 3.94 -8.18 -13.19
C GLU A 69 4.92 -7.08 -12.77
N LEU A 70 4.69 -6.44 -11.61
CA LEU A 70 5.60 -5.44 -11.04
C LEU A 70 7.04 -5.98 -10.86
N LYS A 71 7.19 -7.27 -10.53
CA LYS A 71 8.52 -7.91 -10.41
C LYS A 71 9.32 -7.93 -11.72
N LYS A 72 8.66 -7.95 -12.87
CA LYS A 72 9.31 -7.97 -14.18
C LYS A 72 9.92 -6.61 -14.53
N TYR A 73 9.27 -5.54 -14.09
CA TYR A 73 9.63 -4.15 -14.39
C TYR A 73 10.60 -3.55 -13.37
N LYS A 74 11.73 -4.23 -13.14
CA LYS A 74 12.75 -3.77 -12.20
C LYS A 74 13.30 -2.40 -12.64
N GLY A 75 13.44 -1.50 -11.68
CA GLY A 75 14.05 -0.21 -11.90
C GLY A 75 13.10 0.88 -12.39
N ILE A 76 11.82 0.59 -12.66
CA ILE A 76 10.82 1.61 -12.95
C ILE A 76 10.58 2.48 -11.71
N VAL A 77 10.50 3.79 -11.91
CA VAL A 77 10.13 4.77 -10.88
C VAL A 77 8.62 4.92 -10.91
N LEU A 78 7.96 4.56 -9.81
CA LEU A 78 6.50 4.67 -9.67
C LEU A 78 6.08 6.02 -9.08
N VAL A 79 6.90 6.53 -8.17
CA VAL A 79 6.63 7.79 -7.46
C VAL A 79 7.94 8.55 -7.40
N ASP A 80 7.91 9.81 -7.81
CA ASP A 80 8.99 10.78 -7.62
C ASP A 80 8.35 12.11 -7.25
N VAL A 81 8.35 12.41 -5.95
CA VAL A 81 7.71 13.61 -5.42
C VAL A 81 8.68 14.38 -4.55
N LYS A 82 8.60 15.70 -4.65
CA LYS A 82 9.31 16.65 -3.80
C LYS A 82 8.31 17.64 -3.21
N ALA A 83 8.24 17.68 -1.89
CA ALA A 83 7.39 18.61 -1.17
C ALA A 83 8.06 19.99 -1.01
N LYS A 84 7.24 21.01 -0.72
CA LYS A 84 7.68 22.41 -0.60
C LYS A 84 8.71 22.63 0.52
N ASP A 85 8.70 21.77 1.53
CA ASP A 85 9.65 21.74 2.65
C ASP A 85 11.01 21.13 2.29
N GLY A 86 11.17 20.64 1.06
CA GLY A 86 12.38 19.98 0.56
C GLY A 86 12.40 18.46 0.74
N THR A 87 11.34 17.86 1.32
CA THR A 87 11.25 16.41 1.51
C THR A 87 11.05 15.71 0.16
N GLU A 88 11.87 14.70 -0.13
CA GLU A 88 11.82 13.90 -1.36
C GLU A 88 11.41 12.46 -1.04
N VAL A 89 10.46 11.93 -1.80
CA VAL A 89 10.04 10.53 -1.74
C VAL A 89 10.13 9.93 -3.13
N LYS A 90 10.92 8.85 -3.25
CA LYS A 90 11.10 8.11 -4.50
C LYS A 90 10.83 6.64 -4.29
N VAL A 91 9.92 6.07 -5.07
CA VAL A 91 9.58 4.64 -5.06
C VAL A 91 10.00 4.01 -6.37
N ARG A 92 10.83 2.97 -6.30
CA ARG A 92 11.38 2.25 -7.46
C ARG A 92 11.16 0.74 -7.33
N LEU A 93 10.88 0.02 -8.41
CA LEU A 93 10.62 -1.44 -8.42
C LEU A 93 11.86 -2.34 -8.49
#